data_AF-X1U2I4-F1
#
_entry.id   AF-X1U2I4-F1
#
_cell.length_a   1.000
_cell.length_b   1.000
_cell.length_c   1.000
_cell.angle_alpha   90.00
_cell.angle_beta   90.00
_cell.angle_gamma   90.00
#
_symmetry.space_group_name_H-M   'P 1'
#
loop_
_entity.id
_entity.type
_entity.pdbx_description
1 polymer ?
#
loop_
_entity_poly.entity_id
_entity_poly.type
_entity_poly.pdbx_seq_one_letter_code
_entity_poly.pdbx_strand_id
1 'polypeptide(L)'
;MAEYSRFFGGPVEAIPEYVQPQFAEVLAKLFSNGVFKNVGNELEVTEHDPVALAVDVNTGEGWIEGFWYQNTASLVKSLAAADPVNPRIDRIILRLDTVTNFKISCEVLEGTPAAEPTPPELTQTAAIYEISLAQIYIAAEA
;
A
#
# COMPACT_ATOMS: atom_id res chain seq x y z
N MET A 1 -31.06 7.30 2.10
CA MET A 1 -31.14 7.73 3.52
C MET A 1 -30.07 8.80 3.72
N ALA A 2 -30.39 9.93 4.35
CA ALA A 2 -29.52 11.11 4.35
C ALA A 2 -28.52 11.17 5.53
N GLU A 3 -28.79 10.43 6.61
CA GLU A 3 -28.01 10.49 7.84
C GLU A 3 -27.67 9.08 8.34
N TYR A 4 -26.46 8.94 8.87
CA TYR A 4 -25.91 7.67 9.36
C TYR A 4 -25.26 7.85 10.73
N SER A 5 -25.59 6.95 11.65
CA SER A 5 -25.05 6.89 13.01
C SER A 5 -24.38 5.53 13.23
N ARG A 6 -23.19 5.50 13.87
CA ARG A 6 -22.37 4.29 14.09
C ARG A 6 -22.04 4.10 15.57
N PHE A 7 -21.80 2.86 16.00
CA PHE A 7 -21.41 2.48 17.38
C PHE A 7 -22.45 2.74 18.49
N PHE A 8 -23.71 2.40 18.24
CA PHE A 8 -24.80 2.46 19.23
C PHE A 8 -25.21 1.04 19.61
N GLY A 9 -25.43 0.79 20.91
CA GLY A 9 -25.62 -0.55 21.48
C GLY A 9 -26.99 -1.19 21.32
N GLY A 10 -27.94 -0.55 20.63
CA GLY A 10 -29.30 -1.10 20.44
C GLY A 10 -30.09 -1.24 21.75
N PRO A 11 -31.39 -1.59 21.68
CA PRO A 11 -32.15 -2.01 22.86
C PRO A 11 -31.57 -3.30 23.45
N VAL A 12 -31.82 -3.57 24.75
CA VAL A 12 -31.24 -4.68 25.54
C VAL A 12 -31.37 -6.08 24.90
N GLU A 13 -32.33 -6.28 23.99
CA GLU A 13 -32.58 -7.55 23.30
C GLU A 13 -31.98 -7.64 21.88
N ALA A 14 -31.40 -6.55 21.37
CA ALA A 14 -30.78 -6.51 20.05
C ALA A 14 -29.29 -6.21 20.18
N ILE A 15 -28.45 -7.11 19.66
CA ILE A 15 -27.02 -6.88 19.52
C ILE A 15 -26.80 -6.26 18.13
N PRO A 16 -26.44 -4.97 18.01
CA PRO A 16 -26.17 -4.35 16.73
C PRO A 16 -24.88 -4.92 16.12
N GLU A 17 -24.98 -5.38 14.89
CA GLU A 17 -23.84 -5.86 14.11
C GLU A 17 -23.30 -4.75 13.22
N TYR A 18 -21.97 -4.59 13.21
CA TYR A 18 -21.27 -3.68 12.33
C TYR A 18 -20.47 -4.48 11.31
N VAL A 19 -20.69 -4.18 10.03
CA VAL A 19 -19.89 -4.79 8.97
C VAL A 19 -18.56 -4.07 8.81
N GLN A 20 -17.55 -4.77 8.31
CA GLN A 20 -16.19 -4.27 8.11
C GLN A 20 -16.13 -2.85 7.49
N PRO A 21 -16.86 -2.53 6.40
CA PRO A 21 -16.82 -1.18 5.80
C PRO A 21 -17.33 -0.08 6.74
N GLN A 22 -18.32 -0.36 7.58
CA GLN A 22 -18.84 0.62 8.54
C GLN A 22 -17.85 0.91 9.66
N PHE A 23 -17.07 -0.11 10.06
CA PHE A 23 -16.02 0.03 11.04
C PHE A 23 -14.84 0.84 10.46
N ALA A 24 -14.38 0.45 9.27
CA ALA A 24 -13.30 1.14 8.55
C ALA A 24 -13.65 2.62 8.29
N GLU A 25 -14.89 2.94 7.90
CA GLU A 25 -15.34 4.32 7.67
C GLU A 25 -15.09 5.23 8.87
N VAL A 26 -15.35 4.74 10.08
CA VAL A 26 -15.12 5.55 11.29
C VAL A 26 -13.66 5.59 11.66
N LEU A 27 -12.93 4.47 11.54
CA LEU A 27 -11.51 4.45 11.86
C LEU A 27 -10.66 5.28 10.90
N ALA A 28 -11.05 5.39 9.63
CA ALA A 28 -10.42 6.25 8.64
C ALA A 28 -10.46 7.73 9.04
N LYS A 29 -11.41 8.13 9.90
CA LYS A 29 -11.52 9.50 10.43
C LYS A 29 -10.61 9.74 11.64
N LEU A 30 -10.10 8.67 12.26
CA LEU A 30 -9.24 8.76 13.44
C LEU A 30 -7.75 8.82 13.07
N PHE A 31 -7.35 8.07 12.03
CA PHE A 31 -5.97 7.97 11.59
C PHE A 31 -5.86 8.36 10.11
N SER A 32 -4.84 9.15 9.80
CA SER A 32 -4.46 9.43 8.41
C SER A 32 -3.80 8.20 7.77
N ASN A 33 -3.93 8.08 6.45
CA ASN A 33 -3.23 7.05 5.69
C ASN A 33 -1.72 7.22 5.80
N GLY A 34 -0.99 6.11 5.95
CA GLY A 34 0.46 6.12 6.03
C GLY A 34 1.05 4.89 6.71
N VAL A 35 2.33 5.00 7.07
CA VAL A 35 3.08 3.97 7.77
C VAL A 35 3.21 4.35 9.25
N PHE A 36 3.11 3.38 10.15
CA PHE A 36 3.31 3.61 11.57
C PHE A 36 4.80 3.78 11.89
N LYS A 37 5.12 4.86 12.60
CA LYS A 37 6.47 5.12 13.10
C LYS A 37 6.79 4.25 14.31
N ASN A 38 8.05 3.89 14.45
CA ASN A 38 8.61 3.07 15.53
C ASN A 38 7.98 1.66 15.63
N VAL A 39 7.44 1.12 14.53
CA VAL A 39 6.89 -0.23 14.47
C VAL A 39 7.64 -1.03 13.42
N GLY A 40 8.21 -2.17 13.83
CA GLY A 40 9.11 -2.96 12.99
C GLY A 40 10.27 -2.10 12.49
N ASN A 41 10.55 -2.20 11.19
CA ASN A 41 11.46 -1.34 10.46
C ASN A 41 10.68 -0.38 9.53
N GLU A 42 9.50 0.06 9.95
CA GLU A 42 8.69 1.10 9.28
C GLU A 42 8.42 0.83 7.78
N LEU A 43 8.27 -0.44 7.38
CA LEU A 43 8.10 -0.82 5.97
C LEU A 43 9.17 -0.21 5.05
N GLU A 44 10.37 0.03 5.60
CA GLU A 44 11.48 0.62 4.87
C GLU A 44 11.83 -0.26 3.67
N VAL A 45 11.96 0.38 2.51
CA VAL A 45 12.39 -0.27 1.28
C VAL A 45 13.89 -0.09 1.14
N THR A 46 14.62 -1.20 1.12
CA THR A 46 16.07 -1.23 0.97
C THR A 46 16.47 -1.98 -0.30
N GLU A 47 17.69 -1.72 -0.77
CA GLU A 47 18.30 -2.51 -1.84
C GLU A 47 18.43 -3.98 -1.40
N HIS A 48 18.21 -4.91 -2.34
CA HIS A 48 18.41 -6.33 -2.06
C HIS A 48 19.90 -6.69 -2.00
N ASP A 49 20.28 -7.59 -1.09
CA ASP A 49 21.66 -8.09 -0.92
C ASP A 49 21.71 -9.63 -1.12
N PRO A 50 22.44 -10.16 -2.11
CA PRO A 50 23.29 -9.46 -3.07
C PRO A 50 22.50 -8.63 -4.09
N VAL A 51 23.14 -7.56 -4.59
CA VAL A 51 22.53 -6.63 -5.55
C VAL A 51 21.93 -7.38 -6.74
N ALA A 52 20.61 -7.21 -6.91
CA ALA A 52 19.82 -7.76 -7.99
C ALA A 52 18.75 -6.75 -8.40
N LEU A 53 18.01 -7.03 -9.49
CA LEU A 53 16.77 -6.31 -9.83
C LEU A 53 15.64 -6.72 -8.87
N ALA A 54 15.84 -6.44 -7.59
CA ALA A 54 14.92 -6.69 -6.51
C ALA A 54 15.14 -5.68 -5.39
N VAL A 55 14.10 -5.46 -4.60
CA VAL A 55 14.15 -4.65 -3.39
C VAL A 55 13.57 -5.42 -2.22
N ASP A 56 14.05 -5.13 -1.03
CA ASP A 56 13.54 -5.72 0.20
C ASP A 56 12.63 -4.72 0.90
N VAL A 57 11.39 -5.13 1.15
CA VAL A 57 10.45 -4.38 1.97
C VAL A 57 10.50 -4.94 3.37
N ASN A 58 11.04 -4.17 4.30
CA ASN A 58 11.26 -4.61 5.66
C ASN A 58 9.94 -4.75 6.45
N THR A 59 10.05 -5.25 7.68
CA THR A 59 8.91 -5.39 8.58
C THR A 59 8.31 -4.04 8.95
N GLY A 60 7.03 -4.00 9.28
CA GLY A 60 6.35 -2.77 9.70
C GLY A 60 4.86 -2.83 9.50
N GLU A 61 4.19 -1.71 9.72
CA GLU A 61 2.74 -1.61 9.67
C GLU A 61 2.27 -0.39 8.89
N GLY A 62 1.17 -0.56 8.16
CA GLY A 62 0.53 0.47 7.37
C GLY A 62 -0.93 0.64 7.75
N TRP A 63 -1.44 1.85 7.49
CA TRP A 63 -2.83 2.22 7.67
C TRP A 63 -3.35 2.88 6.39
N ILE A 64 -4.46 2.37 5.84
CA ILE A 64 -5.07 2.89 4.61
C ILE A 64 -6.58 2.84 4.74
N GLU A 65 -7.25 4.00 4.70
CA GLU A 65 -8.71 4.15 4.69
C GLU A 65 -9.43 3.34 5.79
N GLY A 66 -8.83 3.28 6.98
CA GLY A 66 -9.39 2.55 8.12
C GLY A 66 -9.05 1.05 8.15
N PHE A 67 -8.24 0.57 7.21
CA PHE A 67 -7.72 -0.79 7.14
C PHE A 67 -6.26 -0.85 7.59
N TRP A 68 -5.94 -1.92 8.33
CA TRP A 68 -4.62 -2.17 8.87
C TRP A 68 -3.85 -3.20 8.04
N TYR A 69 -2.56 -2.95 7.85
CA TYR A 69 -1.62 -3.84 7.18
C TYR A 69 -0.42 -4.06 8.08
N GLN A 70 0.09 -5.31 8.10
CA GLN A 70 1.33 -5.65 8.79
C GLN A 70 2.18 -6.55 7.89
N ASN A 71 3.46 -6.22 7.79
CA ASN A 71 4.48 -7.08 7.23
C ASN A 71 5.37 -7.60 8.36
N THR A 72 5.37 -8.91 8.59
CA THR A 72 6.06 -9.55 9.73
C THR A 72 7.45 -10.08 9.39
N ALA A 73 7.82 -10.13 8.12
CA ALA A 73 9.14 -10.56 7.65
C ALA A 73 9.60 -9.72 6.46
N SER A 74 10.91 -9.74 6.15
CA SER A 74 11.41 -9.06 4.94
C SER A 74 10.77 -9.68 3.70
N LEU A 75 10.17 -8.83 2.86
CA LEU A 75 9.44 -9.22 1.67
C LEU A 75 10.24 -8.78 0.44
N VAL A 76 10.81 -9.76 -0.25
CA VAL A 76 11.56 -9.53 -1.50
C VAL A 76 10.58 -9.22 -2.63
N LYS A 77 10.80 -8.11 -3.32
CA LYS A 77 10.05 -7.69 -4.50
C LYS A 77 10.98 -7.65 -5.71
N SER A 78 10.80 -8.61 -6.61
CA SER A 78 11.48 -8.62 -7.90
C SER A 78 10.96 -7.49 -8.79
N LEU A 79 11.88 -6.80 -9.42
CA LEU A 79 11.61 -5.79 -10.45
C LEU A 79 11.69 -6.47 -11.82
N ALA A 80 10.98 -5.94 -12.80
CA ALA A 80 11.10 -6.43 -14.17
C ALA A 80 12.51 -6.11 -14.73
N ALA A 81 12.89 -6.79 -15.81
CA ALA A 81 14.16 -6.53 -16.50
C ALA A 81 14.25 -5.06 -16.93
N ALA A 82 15.45 -4.47 -16.86
CA ALA A 82 15.69 -3.11 -17.33
C ALA A 82 15.50 -3.01 -18.85
N ASP A 83 15.10 -1.85 -19.33
CA ASP A 83 15.06 -1.59 -20.78
C ASP A 83 16.48 -1.34 -21.30
N PRO A 84 16.82 -1.81 -22.52
CA PRO A 84 18.18 -1.70 -23.05
C PRO A 84 18.58 -0.28 -23.47
N VAL A 85 17.64 0.67 -23.54
CA VAL A 85 17.90 2.00 -24.09
C VAL A 85 17.51 3.10 -23.11
N ASN A 86 16.38 2.96 -22.42
CA ASN A 86 15.81 4.02 -21.61
C ASN A 86 15.73 3.64 -20.12
N PRO A 87 16.03 4.57 -19.20
CA PRO A 87 15.75 4.34 -17.79
C PRO A 87 14.24 4.34 -17.51
N ARG A 88 13.85 3.85 -16.32
CA ARG A 88 12.49 3.95 -15.80
C ARG A 88 12.47 4.17 -14.29
N ILE A 89 11.34 4.62 -13.76
CA ILE A 89 11.10 4.69 -12.31
C ILE A 89 9.97 3.75 -11.95
N ASP A 90 10.26 2.75 -11.14
CA ASP A 90 9.24 1.88 -10.55
C ASP A 90 8.85 2.42 -9.18
N ARG A 91 7.69 2.02 -8.67
CA ARG A 91 7.22 2.44 -7.35
C ARG A 91 6.83 1.23 -6.52
N ILE A 92 7.33 1.16 -5.30
CA ILE A 92 6.85 0.19 -4.30
C ILE A 92 5.66 0.82 -3.60
N ILE A 93 4.52 0.14 -3.65
CA ILE A 93 3.25 0.64 -3.14
C ILE A 93 2.64 -0.32 -2.13
N LEU A 94 1.83 0.22 -1.23
CA LEU A 94 0.77 -0.55 -0.59
C LEU A 94 -0.54 -0.26 -1.30
N ARG A 95 -1.23 -1.31 -1.72
CA ARG A 95 -2.51 -1.26 -2.41
C ARG A 95 -3.59 -1.85 -1.52
N LEU A 96 -4.55 -1.02 -1.13
CA LEU A 96 -5.82 -1.47 -0.58
C LEU A 96 -6.77 -1.79 -1.73
N ASP A 97 -7.30 -3.01 -1.75
CA ASP A 97 -8.36 -3.44 -2.65
C ASP A 97 -9.56 -3.91 -1.83
N THR A 98 -10.68 -3.18 -1.93
CA THR A 98 -11.90 -3.46 -1.17
C THR A 98 -12.98 -4.19 -1.99
N VAL A 99 -12.68 -4.58 -3.24
CA VAL A 99 -13.69 -5.11 -4.17
C VAL A 99 -13.32 -6.48 -4.70
N THR A 100 -12.05 -6.69 -5.07
CA THR A 100 -11.62 -7.93 -5.74
C THR A 100 -10.94 -8.87 -4.75
N ASN A 101 -9.89 -8.39 -4.08
CA ASN A 101 -9.05 -9.21 -3.21
C ASN A 101 -9.31 -9.01 -1.71
N PHE A 102 -10.02 -7.95 -1.32
CA PHE A 102 -10.34 -7.61 0.08
C PHE A 102 -9.12 -7.62 1.01
N LYS A 103 -8.00 -7.03 0.55
CA LYS A 103 -6.74 -7.03 1.28
C LYS A 103 -5.92 -5.76 1.01
N ILE A 104 -4.95 -5.51 1.88
CA ILE A 104 -3.82 -4.64 1.57
C ILE A 104 -2.64 -5.52 1.13
N SER A 105 -2.08 -5.25 -0.04
CA SER A 105 -0.87 -5.92 -0.55
C SER A 105 0.24 -4.93 -0.84
N CYS A 106 1.47 -5.33 -0.53
CA CYS A 106 2.66 -4.66 -1.04
C CYS A 106 2.91 -5.12 -2.47
N GLU A 107 3.00 -4.18 -3.42
CA GLU A 107 3.11 -4.44 -4.86
C GLU A 107 4.15 -3.52 -5.50
N VAL A 108 4.67 -3.94 -6.65
CA VAL A 108 5.54 -3.13 -7.51
C VAL A 108 4.66 -2.55 -8.62
N LEU A 109 4.65 -1.24 -8.73
CA LEU A 109 4.02 -0.52 -9.82
C LEU A 109 5.12 -0.16 -10.83
N GLU A 110 5.15 -0.88 -11.94
CA GLU A 110 6.18 -0.74 -12.98
C GLU A 110 6.04 0.58 -13.73
N GLY A 111 7.18 1.25 -13.91
CA GLY A 111 7.34 2.46 -14.71
C GLY A 111 7.35 2.19 -16.21
N THR A 112 7.05 3.23 -16.98
CA THR A 112 7.27 3.19 -18.43
C THR A 112 8.66 3.71 -18.76
N PRO A 113 9.49 2.96 -19.53
CA PRO A 113 10.81 3.44 -19.97
C PRO A 113 10.72 4.71 -20.81
N ALA A 114 11.52 5.72 -20.47
CA ALA A 114 11.62 6.98 -21.20
C ALA A 114 12.96 7.65 -20.94
N ALA A 115 13.41 8.53 -21.84
CA ALA A 115 14.65 9.29 -21.67
C ALA A 115 14.65 10.13 -20.38
N GLU A 116 13.49 10.69 -20.04
CA GLU A 116 13.21 11.38 -18.77
C GLU A 116 12.06 10.63 -18.08
N PRO A 117 12.35 9.62 -17.25
CA PRO A 117 11.31 8.76 -16.69
C PRO A 117 10.56 9.48 -15.58
N THR A 118 9.24 9.31 -15.56
CA THR A 118 8.37 9.79 -14.49
C THR A 118 7.83 8.61 -13.68
N PRO A 119 7.65 8.77 -12.37
CA PRO A 119 7.11 7.70 -11.56
C PRO A 119 5.62 7.48 -11.89
N PRO A 120 5.14 6.23 -11.92
CA PRO A 120 3.73 5.92 -12.12
C PRO A 120 2.80 6.67 -11.16
N GLU A 121 1.62 7.04 -11.67
CA GLU A 121 0.56 7.64 -10.86
C GLU A 121 -0.08 6.61 -9.93
N LEU A 122 -0.50 7.04 -8.74
CA LEU A 122 -1.21 6.18 -7.79
C LEU A 122 -2.70 6.17 -8.09
N THR A 123 -3.31 5.00 -7.98
CA THR A 123 -4.76 4.87 -8.01
C THR A 123 -5.33 5.14 -6.62
N GLN A 124 -6.05 6.24 -6.46
CA GLN A 124 -6.73 6.62 -5.21
C GLN A 124 -8.23 6.80 -5.44
N THR A 125 -8.93 5.69 -5.47
CA THR A 125 -10.38 5.59 -5.69
C THR A 125 -11.05 4.94 -4.48
N ALA A 126 -12.39 4.90 -4.46
CA ALA A 126 -13.13 4.21 -3.39
C ALA A 126 -12.93 2.68 -3.39
N ALA A 127 -12.62 2.08 -4.55
CA ALA A 127 -12.42 0.64 -4.69
C ALA A 127 -10.97 0.22 -4.42
N ILE A 128 -10.03 1.00 -4.97
CA ILE A 128 -8.60 0.76 -4.89
C ILE A 128 -7.94 2.03 -4.38
N TYR A 129 -7.16 1.92 -3.30
CA TYR A 129 -6.41 3.03 -2.74
C TYR A 129 -4.94 2.66 -2.57
N GLU A 130 -4.06 3.43 -3.19
CA GLU A 130 -2.62 3.17 -3.22
C GLU A 130 -1.84 4.28 -2.51
N ILE A 131 -0.86 3.87 -1.70
CA ILE A 131 0.14 4.76 -1.11
C ILE A 131 1.54 4.33 -1.55
N SER A 132 2.40 5.32 -1.80
CA SER A 132 3.80 5.11 -2.17
C SER A 132 4.65 4.85 -0.93
N LEU A 133 5.45 3.79 -0.94
CA LEU A 133 6.50 3.56 0.04
C LEU A 133 7.84 4.10 -0.46
N ALA A 134 8.23 3.75 -1.70
CA ALA A 134 9.49 4.18 -2.30
C ALA A 134 9.40 4.29 -3.82
N GLN A 135 10.28 5.10 -4.41
CA GLN A 135 10.50 5.18 -5.85
C GLN A 135 11.88 4.63 -6.17
N ILE A 136 11.94 3.73 -7.14
CA ILE A 136 13.15 3.00 -7.51
C ILE A 136 13.53 3.41 -8.92
N TYR A 137 14.67 4.07 -9.05
CA TYR A 137 15.23 4.41 -10.35
C TYR A 137 15.98 3.22 -10.93
N ILE A 138 15.57 2.77 -12.10
CA ILE A 138 16.21 1.68 -12.83
C ILE A 138 16.90 2.30 -14.04
N ALA A 139 18.23 2.23 -14.05
CA ALA A 139 19.03 2.64 -15.20
C ALA A 139 18.82 1.69 -16.39
N ALA A 140 19.07 2.18 -17.61
CA ALA A 140 19.08 1.34 -18.80
C ALA A 140 20.18 0.26 -18.71
N GLU A 141 19.97 -0.87 -19.37
CA GLU A 141 20.99 -1.91 -19.51
C GLU A 141 22.12 -1.37 -20.41
N ALA A 142 23.32 -1.21 -19.84
CA ALA A 142 24.50 -0.63 -20.52
C ALA A 142 25.28 -1.68 -21.34
#